data_AF-A0A5C2SAW8-F1
#
_entry.id   AF-A0A5C2SAW8-F1
#
_cell.length_a   1.000
_cell.length_b   1.000
_cell.length_c   1.000
_cell.angle_alpha   90.00
_cell.angle_beta   90.00
_cell.angle_gamma   90.00
#
_symmetry.space_group_name_H-M   'P 1'
#
loop_
_entity.id
_entity.type
_entity.pdbx_description
1 polymer ?
#
loop_
_entity_poly.entity_id
_entity_poly.type
_entity_poly.pdbx_seq_one_letter_code
_entity_poly.pdbx_strand_id
1 'polypeptide(L)'
;MVSRTRASKSPHRQATKTRIKSRPPLTCRAETAGNPCRKRLTGWVWLCCEHAKEYQESYERYKAASVSAEYLRDIIMVWADKAAITVMRTLVEVNNAIKMTETYIECAEEELRGRELHTLIFFAHVEPDPGHVQRTRHVETCIQHAYNILDDLRTRVADLTPPEPRPRMTRNQRRKQKARALREGPVELPGILCASISIGPYIDEDEESPLASGMDKEEWLADLRTEREAEEMLRWYAEQGNSEEEDEELDPMGPFVASLVDHLLRLGLAHRI
;
A
#
# COMPACT_ATOMS: atom_id res chain seq x y z
N MET A 1 20.99 -82.50 34.16
CA MET A 1 20.41 -81.27 33.57
C MET A 1 20.88 -80.09 34.40
N VAL A 2 21.85 -79.31 33.90
CA VAL A 2 22.37 -78.11 34.59
C VAL A 2 22.38 -76.99 33.56
N SER A 3 21.43 -76.07 33.69
CA SER A 3 21.27 -74.91 32.82
C SER A 3 22.14 -73.76 33.34
N ARG A 4 23.14 -73.35 32.56
CA ARG A 4 23.95 -72.14 32.80
C ARG A 4 23.36 -70.97 32.03
N THR A 5 22.80 -70.00 32.73
CA THR A 5 22.41 -68.68 32.20
C THR A 5 23.62 -67.74 32.18
N ARG A 6 23.99 -67.24 30.99
CA ARG A 6 25.00 -66.19 30.79
C ARG A 6 24.32 -64.83 30.79
N ALA A 7 24.68 -63.98 31.74
CA ALA A 7 24.29 -62.57 31.76
C ALA A 7 25.13 -61.77 30.74
N SER A 8 24.46 -61.17 29.76
CA SER A 8 25.04 -60.24 28.79
C SER A 8 25.20 -58.86 29.43
N LYS A 9 26.45 -58.37 29.48
CA LYS A 9 26.78 -57.02 29.93
C LYS A 9 26.45 -56.02 28.82
N SER A 10 25.60 -55.04 29.12
CA SER A 10 25.25 -53.93 28.24
C SER A 10 26.46 -53.00 28.00
N PRO A 11 26.76 -52.59 26.75
CA PRO A 11 27.84 -51.66 26.47
C PRO A 11 27.43 -50.24 26.87
N HIS A 12 28.17 -49.70 27.83
CA HIS A 12 28.09 -48.32 28.29
C HIS A 12 28.42 -47.38 27.11
N ARG A 13 27.39 -46.83 26.45
CA ARG A 13 27.55 -45.75 25.46
C ARG A 13 28.08 -44.52 26.19
N GLN A 14 29.36 -44.20 25.97
CA GLN A 14 29.92 -42.91 26.34
C GLN A 14 29.34 -41.86 25.40
N ALA A 15 28.40 -41.06 25.90
CA ALA A 15 27.87 -39.90 25.17
C ALA A 15 28.99 -38.87 25.04
N THR A 16 29.67 -38.85 23.89
CA THR A 16 30.54 -37.77 23.48
C THR A 16 29.72 -36.49 23.41
N LYS A 17 29.89 -35.59 24.40
CA LYS A 17 29.36 -34.23 24.38
C LYS A 17 29.99 -33.49 23.20
N THR A 18 29.35 -33.57 22.04
CA THR A 18 29.66 -32.71 20.90
C THR A 18 29.37 -31.28 21.33
N ARG A 19 30.43 -30.48 21.46
CA ARG A 19 30.36 -29.04 21.73
C ARG A 19 29.61 -28.39 20.56
N ILE A 20 28.31 -28.17 20.75
CA ILE A 20 27.46 -27.45 19.80
C ILE A 20 28.08 -26.06 19.67
N LYS A 21 28.67 -25.77 18.50
CA LYS A 21 29.12 -24.41 18.18
C LYS A 21 27.88 -23.53 18.24
N SER A 22 27.79 -22.64 19.24
CA SER A 22 26.71 -21.67 19.35
C SER A 22 26.61 -20.91 18.04
N ARG A 23 25.46 -21.03 17.34
CA ARG A 23 25.18 -20.18 16.18
C ARG A 23 25.27 -18.71 16.63
N PRO A 24 25.82 -17.81 15.79
CA PRO A 24 25.80 -16.39 16.10
C PRO A 24 24.36 -15.94 16.37
N PRO A 25 24.14 -15.01 17.32
CA PRO A 25 22.81 -14.47 17.57
C PRO A 25 22.27 -13.86 16.28
N LEU A 26 21.04 -14.22 15.91
CA LEU A 26 20.38 -13.65 14.75
C LEU A 26 20.00 -12.20 15.09
N THR A 27 20.43 -11.27 14.25
CA THR A 27 20.03 -9.86 14.31
C THR A 27 18.69 -9.69 13.63
N CYS A 28 17.92 -8.69 14.06
CA CYS A 28 16.65 -8.36 13.43
C CYS A 28 16.86 -7.96 11.96
N ARG A 29 16.07 -8.52 11.05
CA ARG A 29 16.15 -8.21 9.62
C ARG A 29 15.81 -6.74 9.33
N ALA A 30 14.97 -6.11 10.15
CA ALA A 30 14.74 -4.67 10.05
C ALA A 30 16.05 -3.87 10.22
N GLU A 31 16.99 -4.34 11.05
CA GLU A 31 18.32 -3.74 11.21
C GLU A 31 19.12 -3.80 9.91
N THR A 32 19.03 -4.91 9.18
CA THR A 32 19.68 -5.03 7.89
C THR A 32 19.13 -4.00 6.91
N ALA A 33 17.81 -3.78 6.90
CA ALA A 33 17.11 -2.80 6.06
C ALA A 33 17.30 -1.32 6.49
N GLY A 34 18.22 -1.03 7.41
CA GLY A 34 18.53 0.33 7.85
C GLY A 34 17.61 0.86 8.96
N ASN A 35 16.66 0.06 9.47
CA ASN A 35 15.83 0.42 10.61
C ASN A 35 16.53 0.03 11.92
N PRO A 36 16.90 1.00 12.79
CA PRO A 36 17.74 0.71 13.95
C PRO A 36 17.03 -0.23 14.93
N CYS A 37 17.42 -1.51 14.95
CA CYS A 37 16.95 -2.49 15.92
C CYS A 37 18.11 -2.95 16.80
N ARG A 38 17.94 -2.92 18.12
CA ARG A 38 18.95 -3.43 19.08
C ARG A 38 18.58 -4.78 19.69
N LYS A 39 17.42 -5.33 19.32
CA LYS A 39 16.90 -6.57 19.90
C LYS A 39 17.57 -7.77 19.23
N ARG A 40 18.12 -8.68 20.05
CA ARG A 40 18.60 -9.98 19.59
C ARG A 40 17.42 -10.92 19.46
N LEU A 41 17.37 -11.67 18.36
CA LEU A 41 16.33 -12.67 18.15
C LEU A 41 16.73 -14.00 18.75
N THR A 42 15.76 -14.66 19.38
CA THR A 42 15.86 -16.05 19.81
C THR A 42 15.07 -16.91 18.81
N GLY A 43 15.64 -18.03 18.35
CA GLY A 43 14.92 -18.97 17.48
C GLY A 43 14.97 -18.65 15.98
N TRP A 44 13.86 -18.91 15.27
CA TRP A 44 13.75 -18.89 13.80
C TRP A 44 13.07 -17.65 13.24
N VAL A 45 12.66 -16.70 14.09
CA VAL A 45 12.00 -15.47 13.64
C VAL A 45 13.02 -14.47 13.12
N TRP A 46 12.68 -13.75 12.05
CA TRP A 46 13.61 -12.84 11.37
C TRP A 46 13.37 -11.36 11.72
N LEU A 47 12.23 -11.04 12.34
CA LEU A 47 11.91 -9.71 12.89
C LEU A 47 11.72 -9.82 14.40
N CYS A 48 11.98 -8.75 15.16
CA CYS A 48 11.66 -8.70 16.60
C CYS A 48 10.15 -8.44 16.82
N CYS A 49 9.63 -8.58 18.05
CA CYS A 49 8.21 -8.41 18.34
C CYS A 49 7.64 -7.04 17.92
N GLU A 50 8.42 -5.96 18.07
CA GLU A 50 8.02 -4.61 17.65
C GLU A 50 7.95 -4.51 16.12
N HIS A 51 9.03 -4.89 15.43
CA HIS A 51 9.06 -4.84 13.96
C HIS A 51 8.07 -5.82 13.32
N ALA A 52 7.72 -6.93 13.97
CA ALA A 52 6.67 -7.83 13.50
C ALA A 52 5.28 -7.17 13.58
N LYS A 53 5.01 -6.35 14.61
CA LYS A 53 3.78 -5.53 14.68
C LYS A 53 3.78 -4.44 13.63
N GLU A 54 4.88 -3.72 13.47
CA GLU A 54 5.00 -2.69 12.42
C GLU A 54 4.84 -3.29 11.00
N TYR A 55 5.37 -4.49 10.80
CA TYR A 55 5.18 -5.27 9.56
C TYR A 55 3.69 -5.53 9.30
N GLN A 56 3.00 -6.09 10.31
CA GLN A 56 1.57 -6.38 10.25
C GLN A 56 0.75 -5.10 9.96
N GLU A 57 0.98 -4.03 10.71
CA GLU A 57 0.26 -2.76 10.54
C GLU A 57 0.51 -2.14 9.16
N SER A 58 1.74 -2.21 8.67
CA SER A 58 2.08 -1.76 7.32
C SER A 58 1.39 -2.61 6.25
N TYR A 59 1.32 -3.93 6.44
CA TYR A 59 0.62 -4.85 5.55
C TYR A 59 -0.89 -4.55 5.50
N GLU A 60 -1.53 -4.49 6.66
CA GLU A 60 -2.95 -4.22 6.79
C GLU A 60 -3.37 -2.90 6.16
N ARG A 61 -2.54 -1.85 6.30
CA ARG A 61 -2.81 -0.54 5.71
C ARG A 61 -2.91 -0.59 4.19
N TYR A 62 -1.89 -1.11 3.50
CA TYR A 62 -1.94 -1.17 2.04
C TYR A 62 -2.98 -2.18 1.55
N LYS A 63 -3.23 -3.26 2.32
CA LYS A 63 -4.25 -4.24 1.97
C LYS A 63 -5.67 -3.68 2.08
N ALA A 64 -5.94 -2.84 3.07
CA ALA A 64 -7.21 -2.14 3.21
C ALA A 64 -7.46 -1.16 2.03
N ALA A 65 -6.42 -0.44 1.60
CA ALA A 65 -6.47 0.40 0.41
C ALA A 65 -6.73 -0.43 -0.85
N SER A 66 -6.07 -1.59 -0.97
CA SER A 66 -6.26 -2.54 -2.07
C SER A 66 -7.69 -3.05 -2.20
N VAL A 67 -8.30 -3.48 -1.08
CA VAL A 67 -9.70 -3.92 -1.05
C VAL A 67 -10.64 -2.79 -1.46
N SER A 68 -10.38 -1.56 -1.01
CA SER A 68 -11.20 -0.40 -1.37
C SER A 68 -11.07 -0.07 -2.87
N ALA A 69 -9.86 -0.12 -3.41
CA ALA A 69 -9.61 0.07 -4.83
C ALA A 69 -10.30 -1.02 -5.67
N GLU A 70 -10.19 -2.29 -5.28
CA GLU A 70 -10.82 -3.41 -5.97
C GLU A 70 -12.35 -3.28 -6.02
N TYR A 71 -12.98 -2.90 -4.90
CA TYR A 71 -14.42 -2.63 -4.86
C TYR A 71 -14.83 -1.51 -5.82
N LEU A 72 -14.06 -0.43 -5.89
CA LEU A 72 -14.35 0.71 -6.77
C LEU A 72 -14.04 0.40 -8.24
N ARG A 73 -13.06 -0.46 -8.52
CA ARG A 73 -12.66 -0.86 -9.89
C ARG A 73 -13.86 -1.29 -10.71
N ASP A 74 -14.64 -2.23 -10.17
CA ASP A 74 -15.79 -2.81 -10.87
C ASP A 74 -16.85 -1.74 -11.23
N ILE A 75 -16.96 -0.70 -10.41
CA ILE A 75 -17.88 0.41 -10.64
C ILE A 75 -17.36 1.33 -11.74
N ILE A 76 -16.08 1.72 -11.68
CA ILE A 76 -15.50 2.67 -12.64
C ILE A 76 -15.28 2.03 -14.02
N MET A 77 -15.13 0.71 -14.09
CA MET A 77 -14.95 -0.03 -15.34
C MET A 77 -16.12 0.14 -16.31
N VAL A 78 -17.31 0.45 -15.82
CA VAL A 78 -18.46 0.81 -16.66
C VAL A 78 -18.15 2.02 -17.55
N TRP A 79 -17.25 2.90 -17.12
CA TRP A 79 -16.85 4.12 -17.84
C TRP A 79 -15.56 3.96 -18.64
N ALA A 80 -14.98 2.76 -18.68
CA ALA A 80 -13.91 2.46 -19.63
C ALA A 80 -14.40 2.58 -21.09
N ASP A 81 -15.68 2.28 -21.33
CA ASP A 81 -16.33 2.56 -22.60
C ASP A 81 -16.78 4.03 -22.68
N LYS A 82 -16.18 4.78 -23.61
CA LYS A 82 -16.56 6.19 -23.87
C LYS A 82 -18.05 6.32 -24.21
N ALA A 83 -18.67 5.33 -24.83
CA ALA A 83 -20.09 5.37 -25.11
C ALA A 83 -20.92 5.48 -23.83
N ALA A 84 -20.53 4.78 -22.74
CA ALA A 84 -21.18 4.88 -21.44
C ALA A 84 -21.11 6.31 -20.86
N ILE A 85 -19.98 6.99 -21.01
CA ILE A 85 -19.81 8.40 -20.60
C ILE A 85 -20.73 9.31 -21.41
N THR A 86 -20.82 9.12 -22.73
CA THR A 86 -21.66 9.98 -23.59
C THR A 86 -23.17 9.89 -23.30
N VAL A 87 -23.62 8.78 -22.72
CA VAL A 87 -25.02 8.57 -22.33
C VAL A 87 -25.41 9.40 -21.10
N MET A 88 -24.46 9.77 -20.23
CA MET A 88 -24.71 10.63 -19.08
C MET A 88 -25.26 11.99 -19.54
N ARG A 89 -26.44 12.37 -19.05
CA ARG A 89 -27.18 13.56 -19.53
C ARG A 89 -27.06 14.75 -18.59
N THR A 90 -26.72 14.51 -17.33
CA THR A 90 -26.72 15.55 -16.31
C THR A 90 -25.31 15.77 -15.75
N LEU A 91 -25.02 17.02 -15.36
CA LEU A 91 -23.77 17.34 -14.67
C LEU A 91 -23.63 16.59 -13.34
N VAL A 92 -24.75 16.28 -12.67
CA VAL A 92 -24.74 15.54 -11.40
C VAL A 92 -24.23 14.12 -11.60
N GLU A 93 -24.68 13.41 -12.64
CA GLU A 93 -24.20 12.06 -12.98
C GLU A 93 -22.70 12.06 -13.25
N VAL A 94 -22.24 12.99 -14.09
CA VAL A 94 -20.82 13.07 -14.48
C VAL A 94 -19.94 13.44 -13.28
N ASN A 95 -20.37 14.39 -12.44
CA ASN A 95 -19.61 14.77 -11.24
C ASN A 95 -19.55 13.63 -10.20
N ASN A 96 -20.61 12.82 -10.07
CA ASN A 96 -20.58 11.64 -9.23
C ASN A 96 -19.59 10.61 -9.77
N ALA A 97 -19.57 10.37 -11.09
CA ALA A 97 -18.61 9.47 -11.72
C ALA A 97 -17.16 9.95 -11.54
N ILE A 98 -16.92 11.27 -11.69
CA ILE A 98 -15.63 11.90 -11.40
C ILE A 98 -15.21 11.60 -9.97
N LYS A 99 -16.08 11.87 -8.99
CA LYS A 99 -15.78 11.64 -7.58
C LYS A 99 -15.41 10.18 -7.30
N MET A 100 -16.15 9.21 -7.85
CA MET A 100 -15.84 7.79 -7.67
C MET A 100 -14.50 7.41 -8.31
N THR A 101 -14.20 7.96 -9.49
CA THR A 101 -12.92 7.73 -10.19
C THR A 101 -11.75 8.34 -9.41
N GLU A 102 -11.91 9.55 -8.87
CA GLU A 102 -10.91 10.19 -8.00
C GLU A 102 -10.67 9.38 -6.73
N THR A 103 -11.72 8.91 -6.04
CA THR A 103 -11.58 8.04 -4.86
C THR A 103 -10.89 6.72 -5.19
N TYR A 104 -11.17 6.13 -6.36
CA TYR A 104 -10.45 4.94 -6.82
C TYR A 104 -8.95 5.21 -6.98
N ILE A 105 -8.58 6.30 -7.68
CA ILE A 105 -7.19 6.69 -7.89
C ILE A 105 -6.48 6.88 -6.55
N GLU A 106 -7.11 7.58 -5.60
CA GLU A 106 -6.55 7.79 -4.26
C GLU A 106 -6.27 6.45 -3.54
N CYS A 107 -7.22 5.51 -3.54
CA CYS A 107 -7.03 4.19 -2.93
C CYS A 107 -5.93 3.36 -3.64
N ALA A 108 -5.89 3.39 -4.97
CA ALA A 108 -4.90 2.66 -5.74
C ALA A 108 -3.48 3.23 -5.54
N GLU A 109 -3.33 4.56 -5.48
CA GLU A 109 -2.06 5.21 -5.12
C GLU A 109 -1.64 4.90 -3.68
N GLU A 110 -2.58 4.84 -2.74
CA GLU A 110 -2.29 4.45 -1.36
C GLU A 110 -1.84 2.98 -1.26
N GLU A 111 -2.48 2.07 -2.00
CA GLU A 111 -1.99 0.70 -2.14
C GLU A 111 -0.54 0.69 -2.67
N LEU A 112 -0.29 1.38 -3.79
CA LEU A 112 1.01 1.40 -4.46
C LEU A 112 2.11 1.91 -3.51
N ARG A 113 1.92 3.10 -2.94
CA ARG A 113 2.86 3.70 -1.97
C ARG A 113 3.05 2.81 -0.75
N GLY A 114 1.97 2.18 -0.28
CA GLY A 114 2.01 1.29 0.88
C GLY A 114 2.83 0.03 0.62
N ARG A 115 2.68 -0.58 -0.57
CA ARG A 115 3.47 -1.74 -1.01
C ARG A 115 4.95 -1.39 -1.17
N GLU A 116 5.25 -0.27 -1.83
CA GLU A 116 6.64 0.21 -1.99
C GLU A 116 7.31 0.47 -0.64
N LEU A 117 6.62 1.15 0.27
CA LEU A 117 7.13 1.45 1.61
C LEU A 117 7.34 0.17 2.42
N HIS A 118 6.39 -0.77 2.37
CA HIS A 118 6.51 -2.05 3.05
C HIS A 118 7.73 -2.84 2.55
N THR A 119 7.91 -2.91 1.23
CA THR A 119 9.08 -3.54 0.61
C THR A 119 10.39 -2.84 0.99
N LEU A 120 10.41 -1.50 0.99
CA LEU A 120 11.58 -0.73 1.39
C LEU A 120 11.97 -0.99 2.85
N ILE A 121 11.00 -1.03 3.76
CA ILE A 121 11.27 -1.17 5.20
C ILE A 121 11.71 -2.59 5.57
N PHE A 122 11.09 -3.61 4.99
CA PHE A 122 11.27 -5.01 5.43
C PHE A 122 12.07 -5.88 4.47
N PHE A 123 12.22 -5.44 3.20
CA PHE A 123 12.81 -6.23 2.12
C PHE A 123 13.89 -5.49 1.32
N ALA A 124 14.40 -4.32 1.75
CA ALA A 124 15.41 -3.52 1.01
C ALA A 124 16.64 -4.28 0.48
N HIS A 125 17.03 -5.41 1.09
CA HIS A 125 18.20 -6.20 0.69
C HIS A 125 17.86 -7.51 -0.01
N VAL A 126 16.59 -7.71 -0.36
CA VAL A 126 16.12 -8.89 -1.07
C VAL A 126 15.46 -8.42 -2.36
N GLU A 127 15.79 -9.10 -3.46
CA GLU A 127 15.13 -8.85 -4.74
C GLU A 127 13.61 -9.05 -4.55
N PRO A 128 12.77 -8.09 -4.95
CA PRO A 128 11.33 -8.22 -4.80
C PRO A 128 10.86 -9.50 -5.49
N ASP A 129 9.90 -10.21 -4.89
CA ASP A 129 9.38 -11.40 -5.54
C ASP A 129 8.65 -11.01 -6.85
N PRO A 130 8.66 -11.90 -7.87
CA PRO A 130 8.04 -11.59 -9.16
C PRO A 130 6.57 -11.19 -9.06
N GLY A 131 5.83 -11.80 -8.12
CA GLY A 131 4.41 -11.48 -7.89
C GLY A 131 4.22 -10.05 -7.38
N HIS A 132 5.06 -9.60 -6.44
CA HIS A 132 5.06 -8.20 -5.99
C HIS A 132 5.34 -7.22 -7.13
N VAL A 133 6.37 -7.48 -7.94
CA VAL A 133 6.70 -6.61 -9.09
C VAL A 133 5.54 -6.55 -10.08
N GLN A 134 4.91 -7.69 -10.34
CA GLN A 134 3.76 -7.77 -11.24
C GLN A 134 2.56 -6.99 -10.69
N ARG A 135 2.25 -7.12 -9.40
CA ARG A 135 1.17 -6.37 -8.75
C ARG A 135 1.42 -4.86 -8.80
N THR A 136 2.61 -4.40 -8.43
CA THR A 136 2.96 -2.97 -8.48
C THR A 136 2.75 -2.40 -9.88
N ARG A 137 3.24 -3.09 -10.93
CA ARG A 137 3.01 -2.69 -12.34
C ARG A 137 1.54 -2.72 -12.75
N HIS A 138 0.79 -3.72 -12.29
CA HIS A 138 -0.65 -3.82 -12.55
C HIS A 138 -1.39 -2.62 -11.94
N VAL A 139 -1.10 -2.27 -10.68
CA VAL A 139 -1.70 -1.11 -10.00
C VAL A 139 -1.34 0.19 -10.71
N GLU A 140 -0.07 0.39 -11.11
CA GLU A 140 0.36 1.55 -11.91
C GLU A 140 -0.44 1.67 -13.21
N THR A 141 -0.61 0.56 -13.93
CA THR A 141 -1.37 0.52 -15.19
C THR A 141 -2.84 0.86 -14.95
N CYS A 142 -3.44 0.33 -13.88
CA CYS A 142 -4.79 0.62 -13.47
C CYS A 142 -5.00 2.10 -13.10
N ILE A 143 -4.05 2.71 -12.38
CA ILE A 143 -4.06 4.15 -12.06
C ILE A 143 -4.03 4.97 -13.37
N GLN A 144 -3.14 4.63 -14.30
CA GLN A 144 -3.04 5.33 -15.58
C GLN A 144 -4.34 5.23 -16.39
N HIS A 145 -4.97 4.06 -16.40
CA HIS A 145 -6.27 3.89 -17.06
C HIS A 145 -7.37 4.70 -16.38
N ALA A 146 -7.40 4.77 -15.06
CA ALA A 146 -8.38 5.59 -14.33
C ALA A 146 -8.20 7.09 -14.60
N TYR A 147 -6.97 7.58 -14.78
CA TYR A 147 -6.74 8.96 -15.23
C TYR A 147 -7.31 9.24 -16.62
N ASN A 148 -7.20 8.28 -17.55
CA ASN A 148 -7.80 8.43 -18.88
C ASN A 148 -9.33 8.54 -18.80
N ILE A 149 -9.98 7.71 -17.97
CA ILE A 149 -11.43 7.79 -17.69
C ILE A 149 -11.77 9.17 -17.10
N LEU A 150 -10.98 9.64 -16.14
CA LEU A 150 -11.19 10.94 -15.47
C LEU A 150 -11.13 12.11 -16.47
N ASP A 151 -10.20 12.07 -17.43
CA ASP A 151 -10.09 13.09 -18.47
C ASP A 151 -11.24 13.06 -19.47
N ASP A 152 -11.73 11.86 -19.84
CA ASP A 152 -12.94 11.72 -20.66
C ASP A 152 -14.19 12.26 -19.92
N LEU A 153 -14.32 11.99 -18.62
CA LEU A 153 -15.39 12.54 -17.78
C LEU A 153 -15.30 14.07 -17.67
N ARG A 154 -14.11 14.64 -17.51
CA ARG A 154 -13.89 16.10 -17.49
C ARG A 154 -14.24 16.76 -18.83
N THR A 155 -13.89 16.11 -19.94
CA THR A 155 -14.33 16.52 -21.28
C THR A 155 -15.85 16.55 -21.36
N ARG A 156 -16.51 15.52 -20.82
CA ARG A 156 -17.97 15.46 -20.77
C ARG A 156 -18.60 16.58 -19.93
N VAL A 157 -17.97 17.00 -18.83
CA VAL A 157 -18.42 18.17 -18.07
C VAL A 157 -18.40 19.42 -18.94
N ALA A 158 -17.35 19.62 -19.74
CA ALA A 158 -17.24 20.77 -20.64
C ALA A 158 -18.35 20.77 -21.71
N ASP A 159 -18.72 19.60 -22.25
CA ASP A 159 -19.80 19.46 -23.24
C ASP A 159 -21.18 19.80 -22.67
N LEU A 160 -21.43 19.42 -21.41
CA LEU A 160 -22.71 19.66 -20.73
C LEU A 160 -22.80 21.07 -20.12
N THR A 161 -21.67 21.73 -19.91
CA THR A 161 -21.62 23.09 -19.38
C THR A 161 -21.92 24.08 -20.50
N PRO A 162 -23.02 24.85 -20.42
CA PRO A 162 -23.31 25.86 -21.43
C PRO A 162 -22.12 26.82 -21.54
N PRO A 163 -21.66 27.17 -22.76
CA PRO A 163 -20.58 28.13 -22.90
C PRO A 163 -21.00 29.41 -22.20
N GLU A 164 -20.10 29.93 -21.35
CA GLU A 164 -20.35 31.16 -20.62
C GLU A 164 -20.86 32.22 -21.60
N PRO A 165 -22.01 32.88 -21.33
CA PRO A 165 -22.60 33.81 -22.26
C PRO A 165 -21.58 34.91 -22.51
N ARG A 166 -20.94 34.84 -23.69
CA ARG A 166 -19.91 35.81 -24.06
C ARG A 166 -20.55 37.18 -23.88
N PRO A 167 -19.97 38.06 -23.03
CA PRO A 167 -20.54 39.38 -22.82
C PRO A 167 -20.71 40.00 -24.20
N ARG A 168 -21.97 40.29 -24.57
CA ARG A 168 -22.28 40.87 -25.88
C ARG A 168 -21.51 42.18 -25.93
N MET A 169 -20.37 42.17 -26.62
CA MET A 169 -19.59 43.38 -26.77
C MET A 169 -20.50 44.44 -27.37
N THR A 170 -20.67 45.53 -26.64
CA THR A 170 -21.46 46.65 -27.14
C THR A 170 -20.86 47.14 -28.46
N ARG A 171 -21.68 47.72 -29.33
CA ARG A 171 -21.20 48.26 -30.62
C ARG A 171 -20.03 49.23 -30.42
N ASN A 172 -20.01 49.97 -29.31
CA ASN A 172 -18.91 50.84 -28.91
C ASN A 172 -17.64 50.09 -28.50
N GLN A 173 -17.74 48.98 -27.78
CA GLN A 173 -16.59 48.12 -27.45
C GLN A 173 -15.99 47.50 -28.72
N ARG A 174 -16.81 46.97 -29.65
CA ARG A 174 -16.31 46.48 -30.95
C ARG A 174 -15.62 47.58 -31.75
N ARG A 175 -16.19 48.79 -31.79
CA ARG A 175 -15.55 49.96 -32.44
C ARG A 175 -14.22 50.32 -31.80
N LYS A 176 -14.13 50.36 -30.45
CA LYS A 176 -12.88 50.62 -29.73
C LYS A 176 -11.82 49.54 -30.00
N GLN A 177 -12.22 48.27 -30.00
CA GLN A 177 -11.31 47.15 -30.26
C GLN A 177 -10.78 47.17 -31.69
N LYS A 178 -11.66 47.44 -32.68
CA LYS A 178 -11.26 47.62 -34.09
C LYS A 178 -10.33 48.84 -34.26
N ALA A 179 -10.60 49.94 -33.56
CA ALA A 179 -9.75 51.13 -33.60
C ALA A 179 -8.38 50.89 -32.95
N ARG A 180 -8.31 50.06 -31.89
CA ARG A 180 -7.04 49.62 -31.29
C ARG A 180 -6.24 48.73 -32.25
N ALA A 181 -6.88 47.71 -32.83
CA ALA A 181 -6.24 46.81 -33.79
C ALA A 181 -5.70 47.56 -35.03
N LEU A 182 -6.36 48.63 -35.48
CA LEU A 182 -5.88 49.47 -36.57
C LEU A 182 -4.72 50.41 -36.15
N ARG A 183 -4.63 50.79 -34.87
CA ARG A 183 -3.55 51.63 -34.34
C ARG A 183 -2.29 50.84 -33.99
N GLU A 184 -2.46 49.62 -33.52
CA GLU A 184 -1.34 48.75 -33.13
C GLU A 184 -0.63 48.16 -34.35
N GLY A 185 -1.15 48.36 -35.57
CA GLY A 185 -0.57 47.87 -36.82
C GLY A 185 -0.58 46.34 -36.88
N PRO A 186 -0.36 45.74 -38.06
CA PRO A 186 -0.07 44.32 -38.12
C PRO A 186 1.22 44.09 -37.33
N VAL A 187 1.10 43.52 -36.14
CA VAL A 187 2.25 42.91 -35.46
C VAL A 187 2.74 41.84 -36.44
N GLU A 188 3.92 42.06 -37.02
CA GLU A 188 4.62 41.05 -37.82
C GLU A 188 4.91 39.87 -36.90
N LEU A 189 3.93 38.97 -36.79
CA LEU A 189 4.07 37.70 -36.11
C LEU A 189 5.08 36.88 -36.92
N PRO A 190 6.24 36.52 -36.33
CA PRO A 190 7.22 35.72 -37.03
C PRO A 190 6.58 34.38 -37.39
N GLY A 191 6.48 34.10 -38.69
CA GLY A 191 6.16 32.80 -39.28
C GLY A 191 5.24 31.91 -38.45
N ILE A 192 3.93 32.12 -38.53
CA ILE A 192 2.96 31.08 -38.18
C ILE A 192 3.13 29.97 -39.22
N LEU A 193 4.12 29.10 -38.98
CA LEU A 193 4.29 27.84 -39.65
C LEU A 193 3.01 27.06 -39.41
N CYS A 194 2.23 26.91 -40.47
CA CYS A 194 1.07 26.06 -40.54
C CYS A 194 1.58 24.62 -40.38
N ALA A 195 1.78 24.19 -39.14
CA ALA A 195 2.12 22.82 -38.81
C ALA A 195 0.87 21.99 -39.07
N SER A 196 0.79 21.43 -40.27
CA SER A 196 -0.08 20.31 -40.59
C SER A 196 0.29 19.17 -39.64
N ILE A 197 -0.45 19.03 -38.55
CA ILE A 197 -0.34 17.89 -37.64
C ILE A 197 -0.86 16.68 -38.43
N SER A 198 0.07 15.92 -39.00
CA SER A 198 -0.22 14.59 -39.51
C SER A 198 -0.53 13.70 -38.31
N ILE A 199 -1.82 13.52 -38.04
CA ILE A 199 -2.32 12.51 -37.11
C ILE A 199 -1.94 11.16 -37.74
N GLY A 200 -0.97 10.47 -37.14
CA GLY A 200 -0.56 9.14 -37.56
C GLY A 200 -1.71 8.14 -37.46
N PRO A 201 -1.65 7.02 -38.21
CA PRO A 201 -2.68 5.99 -38.15
C PRO A 201 -2.81 5.48 -36.72
N TYR A 202 -4.02 5.62 -36.17
CA TYR A 202 -4.43 5.04 -34.91
C TYR A 202 -4.35 3.52 -35.08
N ILE A 203 -3.44 2.87 -34.36
CA ILE A 203 -3.36 1.41 -34.32
C ILE A 203 -4.42 1.00 -33.29
N ASP A 204 -5.53 0.45 -33.76
CA ASP A 204 -6.48 -0.28 -32.92
C ASP A 204 -5.79 -1.58 -32.50
N GLU A 205 -4.93 -1.52 -31.48
CA GLU A 205 -4.55 -2.71 -30.75
C GLU A 205 -5.76 -3.06 -29.87
N ASP A 206 -6.38 -4.22 -30.13
CA ASP A 206 -7.37 -4.88 -29.27
C ASP A 206 -6.73 -5.26 -27.92
N GLU A 207 -6.17 -4.28 -27.22
CA GLU A 207 -5.69 -4.44 -25.86
C GLU A 207 -6.91 -4.54 -24.95
N GLU A 208 -7.23 -5.79 -24.62
CA GLU A 208 -8.09 -6.16 -23.51
C GLU A 208 -7.77 -5.25 -22.32
N SER A 209 -8.71 -4.37 -21.96
CA SER A 209 -8.49 -3.29 -21.00
C SER A 209 -7.77 -3.84 -19.77
N PRO A 210 -6.60 -3.29 -19.36
CA PRO A 210 -5.85 -3.78 -18.21
C PRO A 210 -6.68 -3.84 -16.91
N LEU A 211 -7.77 -3.06 -16.82
CA LEU A 211 -8.72 -3.11 -15.71
C LEU A 211 -9.56 -4.41 -15.69
N ALA A 212 -9.79 -5.03 -16.84
CA ALA A 212 -10.57 -6.26 -16.98
C ALA A 212 -9.79 -7.50 -16.54
N SER A 213 -8.46 -7.44 -16.56
CA SER A 213 -7.62 -8.47 -15.97
C SER A 213 -7.74 -8.40 -14.45
N GLY A 214 -8.47 -9.35 -13.86
CA GLY A 214 -8.48 -9.54 -12.42
C GLY A 214 -7.10 -9.88 -11.86
N MET A 215 -6.98 -9.87 -10.53
CA MET A 215 -5.78 -10.32 -9.82
C MET A 215 -5.44 -11.75 -10.25
N ASP A 216 -4.24 -11.96 -10.77
CA ASP A 216 -3.87 -13.28 -11.26
C ASP A 216 -3.63 -14.26 -10.10
N LYS A 217 -3.60 -15.55 -10.43
CA LYS A 217 -3.47 -16.60 -9.42
C LYS A 217 -2.14 -16.54 -8.66
N GLU A 218 -1.06 -16.12 -9.32
CA GLU A 218 0.26 -16.05 -8.69
C GLU A 218 0.34 -14.90 -7.70
N GLU A 219 -0.26 -13.77 -8.05
CA GLU A 219 -0.43 -12.59 -7.23
C GLU A 219 -1.24 -12.88 -5.96
N TRP A 220 -2.39 -13.54 -6.12
CA TRP A 220 -3.21 -13.96 -4.98
C TRP A 220 -2.44 -14.89 -4.02
N LEU A 221 -1.61 -15.79 -4.58
CA LEU A 221 -0.75 -16.67 -3.79
C LEU A 221 0.37 -15.91 -3.09
N ALA A 222 0.87 -14.79 -3.64
CA ALA A 222 1.89 -13.95 -3.01
C ALA A 222 1.34 -13.21 -1.78
N ASP A 223 0.15 -12.62 -1.91
CA ASP A 223 -0.54 -11.97 -0.79
C ASP A 223 -0.84 -12.99 0.33
N LEU A 224 -1.32 -14.19 0.00
CA LEU A 224 -1.55 -15.25 0.98
C LEU A 224 -0.29 -15.74 1.70
N ARG A 225 0.87 -15.76 1.02
CA ARG A 225 2.14 -16.11 1.66
C ARG A 225 2.52 -15.03 2.67
N THR A 226 2.40 -13.77 2.27
CA THR A 226 2.70 -12.60 3.11
C THR A 226 1.82 -12.57 4.36
N GLU A 227 0.52 -12.82 4.21
CA GLU A 227 -0.45 -12.90 5.31
C GLU A 227 -0.10 -14.04 6.28
N ARG A 228 0.16 -15.25 5.75
CA ARG A 228 0.52 -16.40 6.57
C ARG A 228 1.82 -16.19 7.34
N GLU A 229 2.83 -15.60 6.69
CA GLU A 229 4.11 -15.28 7.33
C GLU A 229 3.90 -14.27 8.47
N ALA A 230 3.04 -13.26 8.29
CA ALA A 230 2.71 -12.29 9.32
C ALA A 230 2.02 -12.95 10.53
N GLU A 231 1.01 -13.78 10.28
CA GLU A 231 0.28 -14.52 11.32
C GLU A 231 1.19 -15.49 12.10
N GLU A 232 2.06 -16.21 11.40
CA GLU A 232 3.00 -17.16 12.02
C GLU A 232 3.99 -16.44 12.94
N MET A 233 4.52 -15.29 12.51
CA MET A 233 5.38 -14.45 13.35
C MET A 233 4.65 -13.97 14.61
N LEU A 234 3.43 -13.45 14.49
CA LEU A 234 2.66 -12.98 15.64
C LEU A 234 2.28 -14.11 16.60
N ARG A 235 1.89 -15.27 16.07
CA ARG A 235 1.59 -16.46 16.88
C ARG A 235 2.80 -16.91 17.68
N TRP A 236 3.98 -16.96 17.05
CA TRP A 236 5.21 -17.31 17.74
C TRP A 236 5.50 -16.37 18.91
N TYR A 237 5.27 -15.06 18.73
CA TYR A 237 5.42 -14.09 19.81
C TYR A 237 4.42 -14.27 20.95
N ALA A 238 3.16 -14.60 20.63
CA ALA A 238 2.14 -14.89 21.64
C ALA A 238 2.49 -16.15 22.46
N GLU A 239 3.02 -17.19 21.81
CA GLU A 239 3.43 -18.42 22.48
C GLU A 239 4.68 -18.23 23.36
N GLN A 240 5.64 -17.41 22.92
CA GLN A 240 6.83 -17.09 23.73
C GLN A 240 6.49 -16.18 24.92
N GLY A 241 5.61 -15.19 24.73
CA GLY A 241 5.14 -14.32 25.81
C GLY A 241 4.36 -15.06 26.90
N ASN A 242 3.75 -16.20 26.57
CA ASN A 242 3.11 -17.09 27.53
C ASN A 242 4.07 -18.14 28.14
N SER A 243 5.32 -18.22 27.69
CA SER A 243 6.34 -19.14 28.22
C SER A 243 7.23 -18.53 29.30
N GLU A 244 7.16 -17.21 29.47
CA GLU A 244 7.43 -16.59 30.76
C GLU A 244 6.22 -16.86 31.66
N GLU A 245 5.97 -18.16 31.95
CA GLU A 245 5.25 -18.51 33.16
C GLU A 245 5.93 -17.73 34.28
N GLU A 246 5.14 -16.84 34.87
CA GLU A 246 5.37 -16.15 36.11
C GLU A 246 5.96 -17.16 37.12
N ASP A 247 7.30 -17.28 37.16
CA ASP A 247 7.96 -17.40 38.44
C ASP A 247 7.53 -16.13 39.17
N GLU A 248 6.38 -16.21 39.86
CA GLU A 248 5.87 -15.24 40.83
C GLU A 248 6.93 -15.10 41.93
N GLU A 249 8.06 -14.48 41.60
CA GLU A 249 8.92 -13.82 42.56
C GLU A 249 8.13 -12.60 42.99
N LEU A 250 7.18 -12.83 43.92
CA LEU A 250 6.38 -11.87 44.67
C LEU A 250 7.10 -10.51 44.70
N ASP A 251 6.71 -9.60 43.81
CA ASP A 251 7.29 -8.26 43.76
C ASP A 251 6.96 -7.57 45.09
N PRO A 252 7.93 -7.37 46.00
CA PRO A 252 7.67 -6.80 47.32
C PRO A 252 7.20 -5.34 47.25
N MET A 253 7.26 -4.72 46.05
CA MET A 253 6.89 -3.33 45.82
C MET A 253 5.43 -3.14 45.40
N GLY A 254 4.71 -4.20 44.99
CA GLY A 254 3.30 -4.12 44.58
C GLY A 254 2.38 -3.39 45.58
N PRO A 255 2.46 -3.68 46.90
CA PRO A 255 1.67 -2.96 47.91
C PRO A 255 2.08 -1.49 48.07
N PHE A 256 3.37 -1.19 47.89
CA PHE A 256 3.91 0.16 48.06
C PHE A 256 3.52 1.08 46.89
N VAL A 257 3.61 0.59 45.65
CA VAL A 257 3.24 1.35 44.46
C VAL A 257 1.73 1.61 44.44
N ALA A 258 0.90 0.62 44.80
CA ALA A 258 -0.54 0.81 44.93
C ALA A 258 -0.88 1.85 46.02
N SER A 259 -0.19 1.82 47.16
CA SER A 259 -0.38 2.82 48.23
C SER A 259 0.07 4.22 47.82
N LEU A 260 1.17 4.35 47.06
CA LEU A 260 1.70 5.63 46.61
C LEU A 260 0.78 6.28 45.56
N VAL A 261 0.25 5.47 44.63
CA VAL A 261 -0.72 5.94 43.62
C VAL A 261 -2.02 6.39 44.27
N ASP A 262 -2.57 5.63 45.23
CA ASP A 262 -3.77 6.06 45.98
C ASP A 262 -3.52 7.37 46.75
N HIS A 263 -2.33 7.54 47.34
CA HIS A 263 -1.96 8.77 48.05
C HIS A 263 -1.84 9.98 47.12
N LEU A 264 -1.21 9.81 45.95
CA LEU A 264 -1.05 10.87 44.97
C LEU A 264 -2.39 11.29 44.32
N LEU A 265 -3.29 10.33 44.12
CA LEU A 265 -4.66 10.59 43.66
C LEU A 265 -5.48 11.36 44.69
N ARG A 266 -5.41 11.01 45.98
CA ARG A 266 -6.08 11.77 47.05
C ARG A 266 -5.56 13.20 47.21
N LEU A 267 -4.30 13.44 46.86
CA LEU A 267 -3.69 14.77 46.88
C LEU A 267 -3.95 15.59 45.60
N GLY A 268 -4.71 15.04 44.63
CA GLY A 268 -5.03 15.74 43.38
C GLY A 268 -3.84 15.90 42.42
N LEU A 269 -2.78 15.12 42.62
CA LEU A 269 -1.55 15.18 41.82
C LEU A 269 -1.56 14.20 40.63
N ALA A 270 -2.75 13.80 40.18
CA ALA A 270 -2.95 12.85 39.09
C ALA A 270 -2.25 13.25 37.78
N HIS A 271 -1.99 14.55 37.56
CA HIS A 271 -1.28 15.06 36.38
C HIS A 271 0.24 14.85 36.39
N ARG A 272 0.80 14.29 37.49
CA ARG A 272 2.23 14.01 37.64
C ARG A 272 2.58 12.52 37.64
N ILE A 273 1.57 11.66 37.52
CA ILE A 273 1.69 10.22 37.28
C ILE A 273 1.63 10.03 35.77
#